data_AF-A0AAT9I5M1-F1
#
_entry.id   AF-A0AAT9I5M1-F1
#
_cell.length_a   1.000
_cell.length_b   1.000
_cell.length_c   1.000
_cell.angle_alpha   90.00
_cell.angle_beta   90.00
_cell.angle_gamma   90.00
#
_symmetry.space_group_name_H-M   'P 1'
#
loop_
_entity.id
_entity.type
_entity.pdbx_description
1 polymer ?
#
loop_
_entity_poly.entity_id
_entity_poly.type
_entity_poly.pdbx_seq_one_letter_code
_entity_poly.pdbx_strand_id
1 'polypeptide(L)'
;MIFSKVRFRLVLFFLLILSVHSFGQSENPAVRDVTVEMLAWVKHLNNDIDKYYSPEKGAELNQYLEELKQDLTSYMKTRKTLSDSLFRNNIAPGRKDINNLELMKTKMSTVMERMRSVTDLASKELRAEGDRLNDEIYDVLYGQQVRYLSSLEAFFAGVEVSKKDLAIDGSKSIPRLEECINLISVLQGKIDKKMKK
;
A
#
# COMPACT_ATOMS: atom_id res chain seq x y z
N MET A 1 -41.29 -40.41 29.29
CA MET A 1 -39.95 -40.22 28.69
C MET A 1 -39.96 -39.76 27.22
N ILE A 2 -41.06 -39.14 26.72
CA ILE A 2 -41.22 -38.71 25.32
C ILE A 2 -41.02 -37.18 25.17
N PHE A 3 -41.47 -36.41 26.17
CA PHE A 3 -41.33 -34.94 26.20
C PHE A 3 -39.88 -34.42 26.20
N SER A 4 -38.92 -35.19 26.72
CA SER A 4 -37.50 -34.82 26.72
C SER A 4 -36.88 -34.88 25.30
N LYS A 5 -37.30 -35.85 24.47
CA LYS A 5 -36.78 -36.04 23.12
C LYS A 5 -37.26 -34.95 22.14
N VAL A 6 -38.49 -34.45 22.34
CA VAL A 6 -39.07 -33.37 21.52
C VAL A 6 -38.42 -32.02 21.84
N ARG A 7 -38.14 -31.73 23.12
CA ARG A 7 -37.42 -30.52 23.54
C ARG A 7 -35.98 -30.50 23.04
N PHE A 8 -35.28 -31.63 23.08
CA PHE A 8 -33.91 -31.74 22.55
C PHE A 8 -33.85 -31.48 21.04
N ARG A 9 -34.81 -32.01 20.27
CA ARG A 9 -34.89 -31.78 18.82
C ARG A 9 -35.21 -30.32 18.46
N LEU A 10 -36.04 -29.65 19.24
CA LEU A 10 -36.36 -28.22 19.05
C LEU A 10 -35.14 -27.32 19.35
N VAL A 11 -34.36 -27.62 20.38
CA VAL A 11 -33.12 -26.89 20.70
C VAL A 11 -32.07 -27.08 19.60
N LEU A 12 -31.93 -28.29 19.07
CA LEU A 12 -31.00 -28.59 17.99
C LEU A 12 -31.40 -27.89 16.67
N PHE A 13 -32.71 -27.77 16.42
CA PHE A 13 -33.24 -27.03 15.27
C PHE A 13 -33.00 -25.51 15.39
N PHE A 14 -33.17 -24.93 16.59
CA PHE A 14 -32.85 -23.51 16.84
C PHE A 14 -31.34 -23.22 16.75
N LEU A 15 -30.48 -24.14 17.17
CA LEU A 15 -29.02 -24.00 17.03
C LEU A 15 -28.57 -24.10 15.57
N LEU A 16 -29.25 -24.89 14.73
CA LEU A 16 -28.95 -24.97 13.29
C LEU A 16 -29.38 -23.72 12.53
N ILE A 17 -30.48 -23.05 12.91
CA ILE A 17 -30.92 -21.81 12.27
C ILE A 17 -29.95 -20.64 12.56
N LEU A 18 -29.29 -20.65 13.74
CA LEU A 18 -28.26 -19.67 14.08
C LEU A 18 -26.93 -19.88 13.33
N SER A 19 -26.71 -21.05 12.73
CA SER A 19 -25.49 -21.33 11.95
C SER A 19 -25.50 -20.76 10.52
N VAL A 20 -26.61 -20.15 10.09
CA VAL A 20 -26.76 -19.60 8.72
C VAL A 20 -26.42 -18.09 8.64
N HIS A 21 -26.00 -17.46 9.74
CA HIS A 21 -25.68 -16.02 9.76
C HIS A 21 -24.18 -15.67 9.62
N SER A 22 -23.32 -16.58 9.19
CA SER A 22 -22.00 -16.17 8.69
C SER A 22 -22.07 -15.92 7.19
N PHE A 23 -21.53 -14.78 6.74
CA PHE A 23 -21.44 -14.27 5.37
C PHE A 23 -22.55 -13.31 4.96
N GLY A 24 -22.39 -12.09 5.44
CA GLY A 24 -23.08 -10.92 4.92
C GLY A 24 -22.57 -9.61 5.51
N GLN A 25 -21.31 -9.56 5.96
CA GLN A 25 -20.68 -8.27 6.16
C GLN A 25 -20.39 -7.69 4.77
N SER A 26 -21.30 -6.83 4.32
CA SER A 26 -21.02 -5.73 3.40
C SER A 26 -20.02 -4.79 4.08
N GLU A 27 -18.81 -5.27 4.34
CA GLU A 27 -17.68 -4.42 4.68
C GLU A 27 -17.10 -3.97 3.34
N ASN A 28 -17.19 -2.67 3.08
CA ASN A 28 -16.31 -2.07 2.08
C ASN A 28 -14.90 -2.66 2.28
N PRO A 29 -14.18 -3.08 1.22
CA PRO A 29 -12.83 -3.58 1.37
C PRO A 29 -12.05 -2.61 2.24
N ALA A 30 -11.39 -3.12 3.28
CA ALA A 30 -10.57 -2.31 4.16
C ALA A 30 -9.33 -1.82 3.37
N VAL A 31 -9.54 -0.76 2.60
CA VAL A 31 -8.54 -0.11 1.76
C VAL A 31 -7.80 0.91 2.62
N ARG A 32 -6.48 0.72 2.73
CA ARG A 32 -5.56 1.64 3.38
C ARG A 32 -4.69 2.32 2.34
N ASP A 33 -5.07 3.54 1.96
CA ASP A 33 -4.29 4.35 1.02
C ASP A 33 -3.04 4.91 1.70
N VAL A 34 -1.92 4.20 1.59
CA VAL A 34 -0.61 4.58 2.16
C VAL A 34 0.11 5.69 1.38
N THR A 35 -0.42 6.11 0.22
CA THR A 35 0.26 7.12 -0.62
C THR A 35 0.28 8.51 0.02
N VAL A 36 -0.61 8.76 0.98
CA VAL A 36 -0.64 9.99 1.77
C VAL A 36 0.56 10.04 2.72
N GLU A 37 0.78 8.96 3.47
CA GLU A 37 1.85 8.82 4.45
C GLU A 37 3.21 8.74 3.75
N MET A 38 3.30 8.06 2.61
CA MET A 38 4.52 8.06 1.78
C MET A 38 4.90 9.48 1.35
N LEU A 39 3.92 10.28 0.91
CA LEU A 39 4.18 11.66 0.51
C LEU A 39 4.59 12.54 1.69
N ALA A 40 3.97 12.36 2.86
CA ALA A 40 4.36 13.06 4.07
C ALA A 40 5.81 12.74 4.46
N TRP A 41 6.16 11.45 4.47
CA TRP A 41 7.51 10.99 4.78
C TRP A 41 8.56 11.55 3.81
N VAL A 42 8.31 11.50 2.49
CA VAL A 42 9.22 12.09 1.48
C VAL A 42 9.34 13.61 1.64
N LYS A 43 8.26 14.31 2.00
CA LYS A 43 8.30 15.75 2.30
C LYS A 43 9.21 16.04 3.48
N HIS A 44 9.08 15.29 4.58
CA HIS A 44 9.95 15.45 5.74
C HIS A 44 11.40 15.15 5.38
N LEU A 45 11.67 14.05 4.67
CA LEU A 45 12.99 13.69 4.19
C LEU A 45 13.63 14.84 3.38
N ASN A 46 12.89 15.41 2.42
CA ASN A 46 13.39 16.51 1.60
C ASN A 46 13.61 17.82 2.37
N ASN A 47 12.75 18.12 3.35
CA ASN A 47 12.82 19.37 4.12
C ASN A 47 13.91 19.34 5.19
N ASP A 48 14.16 18.16 5.77
CA ASP A 48 15.06 17.98 6.91
C ASP A 48 16.47 17.52 6.52
N ILE A 49 16.84 17.57 5.24
CA ILE A 49 18.17 17.13 4.75
C ILE A 49 19.33 17.74 5.53
N ASP A 50 19.23 18.99 5.97
CA ASP A 50 20.28 19.65 6.75
C ASP A 50 20.48 19.03 8.14
N LYS A 51 19.48 18.33 8.68
CA LYS A 51 19.54 17.70 10.00
C LYS A 51 20.26 16.36 10.00
N TYR A 52 20.29 15.65 8.86
CA TYR A 52 20.81 14.27 8.80
C TYR A 52 21.90 14.04 7.75
N TYR A 53 22.08 14.97 6.81
CA TYR A 53 23.15 14.83 5.82
C TYR A 53 24.53 14.90 6.47
N SER A 54 25.41 13.97 6.06
CA SER A 54 26.85 14.07 6.28
C SER A 54 27.60 13.73 4.99
N PRO A 55 28.76 14.35 4.71
CA PRO A 55 29.54 14.09 3.49
C PRO A 55 29.88 12.62 3.29
N GLU A 56 30.17 11.90 4.38
CA GLU A 56 30.58 10.49 4.37
C GLU A 56 29.47 9.56 3.87
N LYS A 57 28.21 9.95 4.03
CA LYS A 57 27.02 9.18 3.62
C LYS A 57 26.41 9.69 2.32
N GLY A 58 26.92 10.78 1.76
CA GLY A 58 26.28 11.50 0.66
C GLY A 58 26.09 10.65 -0.60
N ALA A 59 27.13 9.92 -1.01
CA ALA A 59 27.09 9.08 -2.21
C ALA A 59 26.11 7.91 -2.06
N GLU A 60 26.16 7.22 -0.92
CA GLU A 60 25.29 6.08 -0.60
C GLU A 60 23.82 6.52 -0.51
N LEU A 61 23.55 7.64 0.18
CA LEU A 61 22.21 8.22 0.25
C LEU A 61 21.68 8.59 -1.14
N ASN A 62 22.51 9.19 -2.00
CA ASN A 62 22.09 9.56 -3.35
C ASN A 62 21.75 8.34 -4.21
N GLN A 63 22.51 7.25 -4.06
CA GLN A 63 22.25 5.98 -4.72
C GLN A 63 20.92 5.36 -4.25
N TYR A 64 20.69 5.25 -2.94
CA TYR A 64 19.43 4.69 -2.42
C TYR A 64 18.21 5.54 -2.77
N LEU A 65 18.35 6.86 -2.86
CA LEU A 65 17.30 7.74 -3.38
C LEU A 65 17.01 7.49 -4.87
N GLU A 66 18.04 7.22 -5.67
CA GLU A 66 17.86 6.87 -7.09
C GLU A 66 17.10 5.55 -7.24
N GLU A 67 17.49 4.53 -6.49
CA GLU A 67 16.82 3.22 -6.49
C GLU A 67 15.37 3.35 -6.02
N LEU A 68 15.11 4.08 -4.93
CA LEU A 68 13.75 4.36 -4.44
C LEU A 68 12.91 5.07 -5.51
N LYS A 69 13.48 6.05 -6.20
CA LYS A 69 12.80 6.78 -7.29
C LYS A 69 12.43 5.85 -8.45
N GLN A 70 13.34 4.96 -8.84
CA GLN A 70 13.11 3.98 -9.91
C GLN A 70 12.01 2.99 -9.53
N ASP A 71 12.02 2.48 -8.30
CA ASP A 71 11.03 1.52 -7.81
C ASP A 71 9.65 2.16 -7.61
N LEU A 72 9.58 3.39 -7.11
CA LEU A 72 8.34 4.18 -7.07
C LEU A 72 7.78 4.44 -8.46
N THR A 73 8.65 4.78 -9.42
CA THR A 73 8.24 4.96 -10.82
C THR A 73 7.71 3.66 -11.42
N SER A 74 8.34 2.53 -11.12
CA SER A 74 7.90 1.19 -11.55
C SER A 74 6.52 0.88 -10.98
N TYR A 75 6.34 1.05 -9.66
CA TYR A 75 5.07 0.83 -8.98
C TYR A 75 3.94 1.69 -9.54
N MET A 76 4.18 3.00 -9.70
CA MET A 76 3.22 3.95 -10.25
C MET A 76 2.80 3.58 -11.68
N LYS A 77 3.76 3.25 -12.55
CA LYS A 77 3.48 2.84 -13.94
C LYS A 77 2.69 1.54 -14.00
N THR A 78 3.02 0.55 -13.16
CA THR A 78 2.27 -0.70 -13.05
C THR A 78 0.82 -0.40 -12.63
N ARG A 79 0.60 0.38 -11.56
CA ARG A 79 -0.74 0.81 -11.12
C ARG A 79 -1.54 1.43 -12.25
N LYS A 80 -0.95 2.43 -12.92
CA LYS A 80 -1.61 3.14 -14.00
C LYS A 80 -1.98 2.21 -15.16
N THR A 81 -1.04 1.36 -15.58
CA THR A 81 -1.25 0.45 -16.72
C THR A 81 -2.36 -0.55 -16.44
N LEU A 82 -2.36 -1.11 -15.22
CA LEU A 82 -3.38 -2.05 -14.76
C LEU A 82 -4.75 -1.37 -14.66
N SER A 83 -4.83 -0.21 -14.01
CA SER A 83 -6.07 0.57 -13.91
C SER A 83 -6.62 0.94 -15.29
N ASP A 84 -5.79 1.50 -16.18
CA ASP A 84 -6.21 1.85 -17.54
C ASP A 84 -6.71 0.63 -18.33
N SER A 85 -6.09 -0.54 -18.14
CA SER A 85 -6.51 -1.79 -18.76
C SER A 85 -7.91 -2.22 -18.29
N LEU A 86 -8.20 -2.10 -16.99
CA LEU A 86 -9.53 -2.40 -16.45
C LEU A 86 -10.61 -1.52 -17.08
N PHE A 87 -10.35 -0.21 -17.20
CA PHE A 87 -11.28 0.73 -17.81
C PHE A 87 -11.48 0.50 -19.31
N ARG A 88 -10.39 0.27 -20.06
CA ARG A 88 -10.46 0.03 -21.51
C ARG A 88 -11.20 -1.24 -21.88
N ASN A 89 -11.01 -2.31 -21.10
CA ASN A 89 -11.58 -3.63 -21.39
C ASN A 89 -12.92 -3.88 -20.68
N ASN A 90 -13.46 -2.89 -19.96
CA ASN A 90 -14.71 -2.98 -19.21
C ASN A 90 -14.79 -4.23 -18.31
N ILE A 91 -13.67 -4.56 -17.63
CA ILE A 91 -13.56 -5.76 -16.82
C ILE A 91 -14.48 -5.61 -15.59
N ALA A 92 -15.39 -6.57 -15.40
CA ALA A 92 -16.31 -6.58 -14.28
C ALA A 92 -15.60 -6.96 -12.97
N PRO A 93 -16.02 -6.39 -11.82
CA PRO A 93 -15.52 -6.80 -10.51
C PRO A 93 -15.95 -8.23 -10.16
N GLY A 94 -15.36 -8.80 -9.10
CA GLY A 94 -15.70 -10.13 -8.60
C GLY A 94 -14.89 -11.29 -9.18
N ARG A 95 -14.18 -11.07 -10.31
CA ARG A 95 -13.22 -12.05 -10.83
C ARG A 95 -11.84 -11.80 -10.23
N LYS A 96 -11.34 -12.77 -9.45
CA LYS A 96 -10.00 -12.73 -8.89
C LYS A 96 -8.93 -12.81 -9.98
N ASP A 97 -7.95 -11.91 -9.89
CA ASP A 97 -6.74 -11.87 -10.71
C ASP A 97 -5.52 -11.88 -9.80
N ILE A 98 -5.12 -13.10 -9.41
CA ILE A 98 -4.02 -13.31 -8.45
C ILE A 98 -2.69 -12.79 -9.02
N ASN A 99 -2.49 -12.91 -10.32
CA ASN A 99 -1.22 -12.52 -10.94
C ASN A 99 -0.99 -11.02 -10.85
N ASN A 100 -2.01 -10.22 -11.17
CA ASN A 100 -1.91 -8.77 -11.07
C ASN A 100 -1.87 -8.29 -9.61
N LEU A 101 -2.56 -8.99 -8.70
CA LEU A 101 -2.45 -8.72 -7.27
C LEU A 101 -1.02 -8.97 -6.75
N GLU A 102 -0.43 -10.13 -7.03
CA GLU A 102 0.92 -10.47 -6.57
C GLU A 102 2.00 -9.59 -7.23
N LEU A 103 1.80 -9.18 -8.49
CA LEU A 103 2.66 -8.17 -9.14
C LEU A 103 2.64 -6.85 -8.36
N MET A 104 1.46 -6.37 -7.98
CA MET A 104 1.29 -5.14 -7.20
C MET A 104 1.97 -5.23 -5.83
N LYS A 105 1.77 -6.34 -5.11
CA LYS A 105 2.43 -6.59 -3.83
C LYS A 105 3.95 -6.62 -3.97
N THR A 106 4.46 -7.36 -4.95
CA THR A 106 5.91 -7.45 -5.21
C THR A 106 6.52 -6.08 -5.44
N LYS A 107 5.88 -5.24 -6.26
CA LYS A 107 6.36 -3.88 -6.53
C LYS A 107 6.37 -3.00 -5.28
N MET A 108 5.36 -3.09 -4.44
CA MET A 108 5.35 -2.36 -3.17
C MET A 108 6.42 -2.90 -2.20
N SER A 109 6.62 -4.20 -2.10
CA SER A 109 7.67 -4.78 -1.25
C SER A 109 9.06 -4.31 -1.64
N THR A 110 9.34 -4.15 -2.94
CA THR A 110 10.58 -3.53 -3.41
C THR A 110 10.68 -2.06 -2.99
N VAL A 111 9.59 -1.28 -3.11
CA VAL A 111 9.56 0.11 -2.63
C VAL A 111 9.87 0.17 -1.13
N MET A 112 9.29 -0.70 -0.32
CA MET A 112 9.54 -0.77 1.13
C MET A 112 11.02 -1.05 1.46
N GLU A 113 11.64 -1.97 0.72
CA GLU A 113 13.07 -2.27 0.85
C GLU A 113 13.91 -1.01 0.61
N ARG A 114 13.63 -0.27 -0.47
CA ARG A 114 14.34 0.99 -0.76
C ARG A 114 14.06 2.09 0.25
N MET A 115 12.83 2.16 0.77
CA MET A 115 12.48 3.08 1.84
C MET A 115 13.35 2.80 3.07
N ARG A 116 13.55 1.53 3.42
CA ARG A 116 14.41 1.12 4.54
C ARG A 116 15.87 1.55 4.34
N SER A 117 16.42 1.31 3.15
CA SER A 117 17.79 1.72 2.80
C SER A 117 17.99 3.24 2.95
N VAL A 118 17.00 4.04 2.57
CA VAL A 118 17.03 5.49 2.74
C VAL A 118 16.91 5.89 4.22
N THR A 119 16.01 5.27 4.98
CA THR A 119 15.82 5.58 6.42
C THR A 119 17.01 5.22 7.30
N ASP A 120 17.79 4.21 6.90
CA ASP A 120 19.02 3.82 7.60
C ASP A 120 20.09 4.92 7.59
N LEU A 121 19.99 5.85 6.64
CA LEU A 121 20.88 7.01 6.50
C LEU A 121 20.26 8.33 7.00
N ALA A 122 18.99 8.33 7.41
CA ALA A 122 18.27 9.51 7.91
C ALA A 122 18.45 9.72 9.42
N SER A 123 17.87 10.81 9.95
CA SER A 123 17.82 11.07 11.40
C SER A 123 17.00 10.01 12.13
N LYS A 124 17.16 9.94 13.46
CA LYS A 124 16.41 8.98 14.29
C LYS A 124 14.90 9.15 14.15
N GLU A 125 14.43 10.39 14.06
CA GLU A 125 13.02 10.74 13.93
C GLU A 125 12.46 10.30 12.57
N LEU A 126 13.17 10.62 11.48
CA LEU A 126 12.80 10.21 10.12
C LEU A 126 12.86 8.71 9.92
N ARG A 127 13.81 8.05 10.59
CA ARG A 127 13.89 6.58 10.61
C ARG A 127 12.68 5.98 11.29
N ALA A 128 12.33 6.45 12.49
CA ALA A 128 11.16 5.95 13.21
C ALA A 128 9.84 6.21 12.46
N GLU A 129 9.74 7.31 11.70
CA GLU A 129 8.61 7.58 10.82
C GLU A 129 8.54 6.58 9.66
N GLY A 130 9.65 6.37 8.95
CA GLY A 130 9.67 5.45 7.81
C GLY A 130 9.58 3.97 8.21
N ASP A 131 10.12 3.59 9.37
CA ASP A 131 9.94 2.25 9.95
C ASP A 131 8.46 1.98 10.24
N ARG A 132 7.76 2.93 10.88
CA ARG A 132 6.32 2.81 11.15
C ARG A 132 5.51 2.68 9.87
N LEU A 133 5.87 3.44 8.84
CA LEU A 133 5.21 3.37 7.54
C LEU A 133 5.47 2.01 6.86
N ASN A 134 6.71 1.52 6.89
CA ASN A 134 7.03 0.19 6.39
C ASN A 134 6.27 -0.91 7.14
N ASP A 135 6.18 -0.83 8.47
CA ASP A 135 5.41 -1.77 9.28
C ASP A 135 3.91 -1.74 8.92
N GLU A 136 3.36 -0.55 8.69
CA GLU A 136 1.97 -0.40 8.26
C GLU A 136 1.72 -0.99 6.87
N ILE A 137 2.60 -0.74 5.90
CA ILE A 137 2.50 -1.34 4.56
C ILE A 137 2.63 -2.87 4.67
N TYR A 138 3.58 -3.36 5.47
CA TYR A 138 3.77 -4.79 5.71
C TYR A 138 2.51 -5.43 6.28
N ASP A 139 1.91 -4.81 7.29
CA ASP A 139 0.71 -5.30 7.97
C ASP A 139 -0.51 -5.30 7.02
N VAL A 140 -0.59 -4.36 6.07
CA VAL A 140 -1.62 -4.42 5.02
C VAL A 140 -1.36 -5.53 4.01
N LEU A 141 -0.11 -5.73 3.59
CA LEU A 141 0.26 -6.72 2.56
C LEU A 141 0.23 -8.18 3.06
N TYR A 142 0.63 -8.39 4.31
CA TYR A 142 0.95 -9.70 4.87
C TYR A 142 0.33 -9.95 6.26
N GLY A 143 -0.40 -8.98 6.82
CA GLY A 143 -1.07 -9.15 8.10
C GLY A 143 -2.19 -10.19 8.05
N GLN A 144 -2.67 -10.57 9.24
CA GLN A 144 -3.72 -11.60 9.38
C GLN A 144 -5.09 -11.11 8.88
N GLN A 145 -5.33 -9.79 8.95
CA GLN A 145 -6.56 -9.18 8.46
C GLN A 145 -6.46 -8.89 6.97
N VAL A 146 -7.48 -9.27 6.20
CA VAL A 146 -7.56 -9.00 4.76
C VAL A 146 -7.75 -7.49 4.56
N ARG A 147 -6.68 -6.81 4.17
CA ARG A 147 -6.66 -5.39 3.80
C ARG A 147 -5.99 -5.22 2.45
N TYR A 148 -6.16 -4.05 1.85
CA TYR A 148 -5.59 -3.72 0.55
C TYR A 148 -4.98 -2.32 0.58
N LEU A 149 -3.89 -2.09 -0.14
CA LEU A 149 -3.30 -0.74 -0.22
C LEU A 149 -4.13 0.18 -1.13
N SER A 150 -5.06 -0.38 -1.89
CA SER A 150 -5.86 0.36 -2.86
C SER A 150 -7.13 -0.37 -3.28
N SER A 151 -8.08 0.40 -3.82
CA SER A 151 -9.27 -0.15 -4.49
C SER A 151 -8.89 -1.04 -5.69
N LEU A 152 -7.76 -0.75 -6.35
CA LEU A 152 -7.23 -1.56 -7.45
C LEU A 152 -6.81 -2.97 -6.99
N GLU A 153 -6.11 -3.06 -5.86
CA GLU A 153 -5.72 -4.35 -5.29
C GLU A 153 -6.94 -5.13 -4.76
N ALA A 154 -7.89 -4.44 -4.12
CA ALA A 154 -9.15 -5.05 -3.70
C ALA A 154 -9.92 -5.64 -4.89
N PHE A 155 -9.96 -4.93 -6.02
CA PHE A 155 -10.54 -5.43 -7.27
C PHE A 155 -9.85 -6.71 -7.75
N PHE A 156 -8.51 -6.73 -7.81
CA PHE A 156 -7.76 -7.92 -8.21
C PHE A 156 -7.91 -9.09 -7.24
N ALA A 157 -8.17 -8.81 -5.96
CA ALA A 157 -8.49 -9.84 -4.99
C ALA A 157 -9.90 -10.45 -5.16
N GLY A 158 -10.70 -9.92 -6.10
CA GLY A 158 -12.07 -10.35 -6.37
C GLY A 158 -13.11 -9.67 -5.49
N VAL A 159 -12.75 -8.58 -4.79
CA VAL A 159 -13.72 -7.80 -4.03
C VAL A 159 -14.56 -6.97 -5.00
N GLU A 160 -15.84 -6.80 -4.66
CA GLU A 160 -16.74 -5.94 -5.42
C GLU A 160 -16.37 -4.47 -5.19
N VAL A 161 -15.68 -3.88 -6.16
CA VAL A 161 -15.23 -2.48 -6.14
C VAL A 161 -15.93 -1.73 -7.26
N SER A 162 -16.51 -0.57 -6.94
CA SER A 162 -17.20 0.24 -7.94
C SER A 162 -16.20 0.90 -8.90
N LYS A 163 -16.63 1.16 -10.15
CA LYS A 163 -15.83 1.95 -11.12
C LYS A 163 -15.48 3.34 -10.58
N LYS A 164 -16.36 3.91 -9.74
CA LYS A 164 -16.13 5.20 -9.08
C LYS A 164 -14.95 5.10 -8.11
N ASP A 165 -14.88 4.05 -7.30
CA ASP A 165 -13.81 3.87 -6.32
C ASP A 165 -12.46 3.61 -7.00
N LEU A 166 -12.45 2.84 -8.11
CA LEU A 166 -11.26 2.68 -8.95
C LEU A 166 -10.79 4.00 -9.57
N ALA A 167 -11.72 4.84 -10.03
CA ALA A 167 -11.39 6.14 -10.61
C ALA A 167 -10.84 7.11 -9.55
N ILE A 168 -11.46 7.13 -8.36
CA ILE A 168 -10.99 7.94 -7.22
C ILE A 168 -9.59 7.49 -6.80
N ASP A 169 -9.37 6.18 -6.64
CA ASP A 169 -8.08 5.60 -6.31
C ASP A 169 -6.98 6.04 -7.28
N GLY A 170 -7.20 5.89 -8.59
CA GLY A 170 -6.25 6.33 -9.61
C GLY A 170 -6.00 7.84 -9.60
N SER A 171 -7.07 8.64 -9.46
CA SER A 171 -6.97 10.11 -9.46
C SER A 171 -6.21 10.69 -8.27
N LYS A 172 -6.15 9.96 -7.14
CA LYS A 172 -5.47 10.39 -5.92
C LYS A 172 -4.07 9.79 -5.78
N SER A 173 -3.93 8.49 -6.01
CA SER A 173 -2.67 7.78 -5.77
C SER A 173 -1.59 8.16 -6.78
N ILE A 174 -1.93 8.31 -8.07
CA ILE A 174 -0.95 8.61 -9.12
C ILE A 174 -0.29 9.98 -8.93
N PRO A 175 -1.03 11.09 -8.73
CA PRO A 175 -0.38 12.39 -8.52
C PRO A 175 0.50 12.44 -7.26
N ARG A 176 0.13 11.73 -6.19
CA ARG A 176 0.95 11.68 -4.97
C ARG A 176 2.25 10.92 -5.18
N LEU A 177 2.21 9.78 -5.88
CA LEU A 177 3.41 9.04 -6.23
C LEU A 177 4.34 9.85 -7.15
N GLU A 178 3.76 10.59 -8.10
CA GLU A 178 4.50 11.52 -8.94
C GLU A 178 5.14 12.66 -8.12
N GLU A 179 4.42 13.22 -7.15
CA GLU A 179 4.97 14.21 -6.22
C GLU A 179 6.11 13.64 -5.36
N CYS A 180 6.01 12.40 -4.88
CA CYS A 180 7.11 11.71 -4.19
C CYS A 180 8.37 11.63 -5.08
N ILE A 181 8.22 11.18 -6.32
CA ILE A 181 9.32 11.05 -7.30
C ILE A 181 9.99 12.39 -7.57
N ASN A 182 9.20 13.46 -7.71
CA ASN A 182 9.70 14.81 -7.92
C ASN A 182 10.46 15.33 -6.69
N LEU A 183 9.93 15.13 -5.49
CA LEU A 183 10.60 15.54 -4.24
C LEU A 183 11.90 14.79 -4.01
N ILE A 184 11.97 13.49 -4.35
CA ILE A 184 13.22 12.72 -4.31
C ILE A 184 14.25 13.33 -5.28
N SER A 185 13.83 13.69 -6.49
CA SER A 185 14.73 14.32 -7.47
C SER A 185 15.26 15.68 -6.97
N VAL A 186 14.42 16.47 -6.32
CA VAL A 186 14.84 17.73 -5.67
C VAL A 186 15.84 17.46 -4.54
N LEU A 187 15.61 16.43 -3.73
CA LEU A 187 16.50 16.03 -2.64
C LEU A 187 17.87 15.59 -3.16
N GLN A 188 17.92 14.75 -4.19
CA GLN A 188 19.16 14.35 -4.87
C GLN A 188 19.93 15.60 -5.35
N GLY A 189 19.24 16.57 -5.97
CA GLY A 189 19.86 17.83 -6.37
C GLY A 189 20.41 18.68 -5.21
N LYS A 190 19.83 18.59 -4.01
CA LYS A 190 20.40 19.23 -2.80
C LYS A 190 21.64 18.49 -2.31
N ILE A 191 21.63 17.16 -2.34
CA ILE A 191 22.75 16.30 -1.94
C ILE A 191 23.95 16.51 -2.89
N ASP A 192 23.72 16.52 -4.20
CA ASP A 192 24.76 16.79 -5.20
C ASP A 192 25.44 18.14 -5.00
N LYS A 193 24.69 19.17 -4.60
CA LYS A 193 25.24 20.49 -4.27
C LYS A 193 26.07 20.46 -3.00
N LYS A 194 25.72 19.64 -2.02
CA LYS A 194 26.46 19.48 -0.76
C LYS A 194 27.73 18.65 -0.95
N MET A 195 27.73 17.64 -1.82
CA MET A 195 28.92 16.83 -2.13
C MET A 195 30.01 17.60 -2.91
N LYS A 196 29.63 18.66 -3.63
CA LYS A 196 30.56 19.51 -4.39
C LYS A 196 31.17 20.65 -3.58
N LYS A 197 30.73 20.84 -2.33
CA LYS A 197 31.23 21.86 -1.40
C LYS A 197 32.23 21.23 -0.45
#